data_AF-A0A2Z4IS55-F1
#
_entry.id   AF-A0A2Z4IS55-F1
#
_cell.length_a   1.000
_cell.length_b   1.000
_cell.length_c   1.000
_cell.angle_alpha   90.00
_cell.angle_beta   90.00
_cell.angle_gamma   90.00
#
_symmetry.space_group_name_H-M   'P 1'
#
loop_
_entity.id
_entity.type
_entity.pdbx_description
1 polymer ?
#
loop_
_entity_poly.entity_id
_entity_poly.type
_entity_poly.pdbx_seq_one_letter_code
_entity_poly.pdbx_strand_id
1 'polypeptide(L)'
;MLDPLWGRITRIAVNPRFWPLLLPRIFVNGHVVNVGSFTSKLDPHKILLLSYTAGRWDLLVIPPETGATTAARLMAAASADTGPAMTATALLRAEKARQARLVHRFDALHRQRIAAAAGQSVAGPVASPHA
;
A
#
# COMPACT_ATOMS: atom_id res chain seq x y z
N MET A 1 1.47 -22.84 6.79
CA MET A 1 2.43 -23.25 5.72
C MET A 1 1.81 -22.85 4.39
N LEU A 2 2.59 -22.34 3.43
CA LEU A 2 2.08 -21.86 2.13
C LEU A 2 1.79 -23.00 1.15
N ASP A 3 2.48 -24.12 1.31
CA ASP A 3 2.43 -25.29 0.44
C ASP A 3 1.01 -25.87 0.21
N PRO A 4 0.11 -25.95 1.21
CA PRO A 4 -1.25 -26.45 0.98
C PRO A 4 -2.12 -25.52 0.12
N LEU A 5 -1.83 -24.22 0.12
CA LEU A 5 -2.63 -23.22 -0.60
C LEU A 5 -2.05 -22.95 -1.99
N TRP A 6 -0.73 -22.86 -2.11
CA TRP A 6 -0.05 -22.41 -3.33
C TRP A 6 0.82 -23.52 -3.96
N GLY A 7 0.79 -24.73 -3.43
CA GLY A 7 1.66 -25.82 -3.86
C GLY A 7 3.13 -25.57 -3.51
N ARG A 8 4.00 -26.45 -4.01
CA ARG A 8 5.44 -26.35 -3.78
C ARG A 8 6.04 -25.21 -4.60
N ILE A 9 6.53 -24.18 -3.89
CA ILE A 9 7.24 -23.05 -4.49
C ILE A 9 8.63 -23.51 -4.93
N THR A 10 8.97 -23.29 -6.19
CA THR A 10 10.28 -23.70 -6.75
C THR A 10 11.18 -22.52 -7.08
N ARG A 11 10.58 -21.34 -7.30
CA ARG A 11 11.31 -20.13 -7.66
C ARG A 11 10.69 -18.87 -7.08
N ILE A 12 11.55 -17.96 -6.68
CA ILE A 12 11.23 -16.59 -6.29
C ILE A 12 11.93 -15.66 -7.26
N ALA A 13 11.24 -14.62 -7.71
CA ALA A 13 11.80 -13.53 -8.50
C ALA A 13 11.57 -12.18 -7.82
N VAL A 14 12.65 -11.40 -7.69
CA VAL A 14 12.65 -10.07 -7.06
C VAL A 14 13.41 -9.07 -7.93
N ASN A 15 13.13 -7.77 -7.73
CA ASN A 15 13.88 -6.71 -8.39
C ASN A 15 15.21 -6.49 -7.65
N PRO A 16 16.39 -6.73 -8.30
CA PRO A 16 17.69 -6.62 -7.64
C PRO A 16 18.04 -5.22 -7.14
N ARG A 17 17.46 -4.16 -7.71
CA ARG A 17 17.73 -2.78 -7.28
C ARG A 17 17.16 -2.48 -5.89
N PHE A 18 16.08 -3.17 -5.52
CA PHE A 18 15.36 -2.95 -4.27
C PHE A 18 15.54 -4.12 -3.29
N TRP A 19 15.94 -5.28 -3.80
CA TRP A 19 16.22 -6.50 -3.04
C TRP A 19 17.61 -7.01 -3.40
N PRO A 20 18.69 -6.43 -2.84
CA PRO A 20 20.04 -6.95 -3.03
C PRO A 20 20.13 -8.32 -2.33
N LEU A 21 20.02 -9.40 -3.11
CA LEU A 21 20.08 -10.77 -2.60
C LEU A 21 21.52 -11.18 -2.31
N LEU A 22 21.74 -11.79 -1.15
CA LEU A 22 23.02 -12.40 -0.78
C LEU A 22 23.10 -13.90 -1.13
N LEU A 23 21.95 -14.58 -1.33
CA LEU A 23 21.90 -16.03 -1.58
C LEU A 23 20.96 -16.38 -2.76
N PRO A 24 21.48 -16.96 -3.85
CA PRO A 24 20.69 -17.42 -4.99
C PRO A 24 19.80 -18.64 -4.71
N ARG A 25 19.97 -19.31 -3.57
CA ARG A 25 19.25 -20.54 -3.18
C ARG A 25 18.91 -20.51 -1.69
N ILE A 26 17.68 -20.87 -1.35
CA ILE A 26 17.18 -20.93 0.03
C ILE A 26 16.62 -22.33 0.28
N PHE A 27 16.94 -22.93 1.43
CA PHE A 27 16.32 -24.17 1.88
C PHE A 27 15.06 -23.86 2.69
N VAL A 28 13.91 -24.39 2.25
CA VAL A 28 12.61 -24.23 2.89
C VAL A 28 11.96 -25.61 2.98
N ASN A 29 11.52 -26.04 4.16
CA ASN A 29 10.74 -27.28 4.35
C ASN A 29 11.27 -28.50 3.55
N GLY A 30 12.59 -28.75 3.64
CA GLY A 30 13.23 -29.89 2.97
C GLY A 30 13.43 -29.76 1.45
N HIS A 31 13.20 -28.58 0.85
CA HIS A 31 13.46 -28.34 -0.56
C HIS A 31 14.20 -27.02 -0.82
N VAL A 32 14.83 -26.93 -1.98
CA VAL A 32 15.51 -25.72 -2.45
C VAL A 32 14.55 -24.85 -3.24
N VAL A 33 14.49 -23.57 -2.86
CA VAL A 33 13.84 -22.51 -3.61
C VAL A 33 14.92 -21.67 -4.29
N ASN A 34 14.87 -21.58 -5.61
CA ASN A 34 15.81 -20.75 -6.36
C ASN A 34 15.35 -19.30 -6.33
N VAL A 35 16.23 -18.40 -5.92
CA VAL A 35 15.96 -16.97 -5.93
C VAL A 35 16.64 -16.36 -7.16
N GLY A 36 15.83 -16.06 -8.16
CA GLY A 36 16.28 -15.34 -9.34
C GLY A 36 16.16 -13.84 -9.12
N SER A 37 17.27 -13.12 -9.25
CA SER A 37 17.18 -11.73 -9.67
C SER A 37 16.77 -11.74 -11.14
N PHE A 38 15.57 -11.25 -11.43
CA PHE A 38 15.16 -11.04 -12.81
C PHE A 38 15.18 -9.56 -13.11
N THR A 39 15.45 -9.26 -14.38
CA THR A 39 15.68 -7.95 -15.00
C THR A 39 15.05 -6.76 -14.26
N SER A 40 15.68 -5.59 -14.35
CA SER A 40 15.17 -4.30 -13.84
C SER A 40 13.72 -3.93 -14.20
N LYS A 41 13.05 -4.73 -15.06
CA LYS A 41 11.64 -4.64 -15.43
C LYS A 41 10.66 -5.19 -14.37
N LEU A 42 11.12 -5.93 -13.35
CA LEU A 42 10.22 -6.36 -12.28
C LEU A 42 9.79 -5.15 -11.44
N ASP A 43 8.52 -5.06 -11.08
CA ASP A 43 8.04 -3.98 -10.20
C ASP A 43 8.79 -4.02 -8.85
N PRO A 44 9.35 -2.89 -8.37
CA PRO A 44 10.09 -2.79 -7.11
C PRO A 44 9.37 -3.35 -5.88
N HIS A 45 8.04 -3.21 -5.84
CA HIS A 45 7.21 -3.60 -4.71
C HIS A 45 6.49 -4.91 -4.96
N LYS A 46 7.05 -5.76 -5.84
CA LYS A 46 6.49 -7.05 -6.18
C LYS A 46 7.48 -8.18 -5.97
N ILE A 47 6.99 -9.27 -5.41
CA ILE A 47 7.67 -10.57 -5.40
C ILE A 47 6.86 -11.51 -6.27
N LEU A 48 7.52 -12.17 -7.22
CA LEU A 48 6.89 -13.20 -8.04
C LEU A 48 7.29 -14.57 -7.51
N LEU A 49 6.31 -15.41 -7.26
CA LEU A 49 6.48 -16.82 -6.89
C LEU A 49 6.06 -17.71 -8.06
N LEU A 50 6.85 -18.74 -8.33
CA LEU A 50 6.47 -19.82 -9.23
C LEU A 50 6.29 -21.10 -8.42
N SER A 51 5.07 -21.60 -8.50
CA SER A 51 4.68 -22.93 -8.06
C SER A 51 4.61 -23.85 -9.26
N TYR A 52 5.07 -25.10 -9.08
CA TYR A 52 4.96 -26.10 -10.15
C TYR A 52 3.50 -26.47 -10.45
N THR A 53 2.66 -26.53 -9.41
CA THR A 53 1.27 -27.00 -9.52
C THR A 53 0.27 -25.86 -9.59
N ALA A 54 0.53 -24.73 -8.91
CA ALA A 54 -0.39 -23.59 -8.85
C ALA A 54 0.01 -22.42 -9.76
N GLY A 55 1.06 -22.57 -10.57
CA GLY A 55 1.50 -21.56 -11.53
C GLY A 55 2.13 -20.32 -10.87
N ARG A 56 1.91 -19.17 -11.50
CA ARG A 56 2.54 -17.89 -11.14
C ARG A 56 1.68 -17.11 -10.15
N TRP A 57 2.33 -16.60 -9.11
CA TRP A 57 1.72 -15.70 -8.12
C TRP A 57 2.52 -14.40 -8.01
N ASP A 58 1.83 -13.27 -8.12
CA ASP A 58 2.40 -11.93 -7.99
C ASP A 58 1.98 -11.36 -6.63
N LEU A 59 2.93 -11.14 -5.72
CA LEU A 59 2.69 -10.65 -4.37
C LEU A 59 3.10 -9.19 -4.21
N LEU A 60 2.25 -8.41 -3.53
CA LEU A 60 2.53 -7.03 -3.14
C LEU A 60 3.43 -7.01 -1.88
N VAL A 61 4.52 -6.23 -1.93
CA VAL A 61 5.34 -5.88 -0.77
C VAL A 61 4.82 -4.57 -0.18
N ILE A 62 4.37 -4.63 1.08
CA ILE A 62 3.97 -3.45 1.85
C ILE A 62 5.15 -3.05 2.76
N PRO A 63 5.70 -1.83 2.63
CA PRO A 63 6.79 -1.36 3.50
C PRO A 63 6.37 -1.39 4.98
N PRO A 64 7.26 -1.80 5.92
CA PRO A 64 6.91 -1.93 7.34
C PRO A 64 6.53 -0.59 7.99
N GLU A 65 6.95 0.54 7.43
CA GLU A 65 6.57 1.88 7.86
C GLU A 65 5.11 2.23 7.51
N THR A 66 4.45 1.38 6.72
CA THR A 66 3.03 1.55 6.36
C THR A 66 2.16 1.21 7.56
N GLY A 67 1.43 2.20 8.08
CA GLY A 67 0.48 1.99 9.18
C GLY A 67 -0.58 0.93 8.86
N ALA A 68 -1.02 0.20 9.88
CA ALA A 68 -1.88 -0.98 9.75
C ALA A 68 -3.15 -0.74 8.90
N THR A 69 -3.83 0.39 9.09
CA THR A 69 -5.04 0.72 8.33
C THR A 69 -4.75 0.92 6.84
N THR A 70 -3.61 1.51 6.50
CA THR A 70 -3.16 1.69 5.11
C THR A 70 -2.73 0.35 4.53
N ALA A 71 -2.01 -0.48 5.29
CA ALA A 71 -1.63 -1.82 4.87
C ALA A 71 -2.86 -2.69 4.57
N ALA A 72 -3.88 -2.66 5.43
CA ALA A 72 -5.14 -3.39 5.21
C ALA A 72 -5.84 -2.99 3.91
N ARG A 73 -5.89 -1.68 3.60
CA ARG A 73 -6.45 -1.19 2.34
C ARG A 73 -5.64 -1.64 1.12
N LEU A 74 -4.32 -1.61 1.22
CA LEU A 74 -3.44 -2.09 0.15
C LEU A 74 -3.62 -3.59 -0.10
N MET A 75 -3.73 -4.40 0.96
CA MET A 75 -4.03 -5.84 0.83
C MET A 75 -5.39 -6.07 0.16
N ALA A 76 -6.43 -5.37 0.61
CA ALA A 76 -7.75 -5.48 0.00
C ALA A 76 -7.73 -5.08 -1.50
N ALA A 77 -7.04 -3.99 -1.84
CA ALA A 77 -6.91 -3.55 -3.23
C ALA A 77 -6.11 -4.52 -4.10
N ALA A 78 -5.09 -5.16 -3.55
CA ALA A 78 -4.28 -6.15 -4.27
C ALA A 78 -5.05 -7.46 -4.55
N SER A 79 -5.99 -7.81 -3.68
CA SER A 79 -6.83 -9.02 -3.82
C SER A 79 -8.14 -8.77 -4.57
N ALA A 80 -8.49 -7.53 -4.89
CA ALA A 80 -9.75 -7.20 -5.54
C ALA A 80 -9.68 -7.45 -7.06
N ASP A 81 -10.62 -8.24 -7.58
CA ASP A 81 -10.76 -8.53 -9.02
C ASP A 81 -11.61 -7.46 -9.73
N THR A 82 -11.18 -6.20 -9.65
CA THR A 82 -11.98 -5.03 -10.09
C THR A 82 -11.47 -4.39 -11.39
N GLY A 83 -10.79 -5.17 -12.24
CA GLY A 83 -10.29 -4.71 -13.54
C GLY A 83 -8.85 -5.16 -13.82
N PRO A 84 -8.15 -4.53 -14.79
CA PRO A 84 -6.79 -4.88 -15.12
C PRO A 84 -5.89 -4.81 -13.88
N ALA A 85 -5.13 -5.88 -13.62
CA ALA A 85 -4.24 -5.96 -12.47
C ALA A 85 -3.27 -4.77 -12.47
N MET A 86 -3.45 -3.88 -11.49
CA MET A 86 -2.53 -2.76 -11.28
C MET A 86 -1.15 -3.30 -10.87
N THR A 87 -0.08 -2.64 -11.31
CA THR A 87 1.25 -2.97 -10.80
C THR A 87 1.34 -2.60 -9.31
N ALA A 88 2.21 -3.27 -8.57
CA ALA A 88 2.40 -3.00 -7.14
C ALA A 88 2.79 -1.54 -6.86
N THR A 89 3.66 -0.96 -7.70
CA THR A 89 4.01 0.46 -7.63
C THR A 89 2.80 1.37 -7.89
N ALA A 90 1.93 1.01 -8.82
CA ALA A 90 0.73 1.79 -9.10
C ALA A 90 -0.26 1.77 -7.93
N LEU A 91 -0.44 0.61 -7.28
CA LEU A 91 -1.25 0.48 -6.06
C LEU A 91 -0.73 1.37 -4.92
N LEU A 92 0.58 1.32 -4.65
CA LEU A 92 1.23 2.17 -3.65
C LEU A 92 1.10 3.67 -3.97
N ARG A 93 1.25 4.06 -5.25
CA ARG A 93 1.05 5.46 -5.67
C ARG A 93 -0.39 5.91 -5.51
N ALA A 94 -1.36 5.05 -5.86
CA ALA A 94 -2.77 5.35 -5.70
C ALA A 94 -3.16 5.55 -4.23
N GLU A 95 -2.62 4.73 -3.32
CA GLU A 95 -2.84 4.89 -1.88
C GLU A 95 -2.19 6.17 -1.35
N LYS A 96 -0.94 6.47 -1.73
CA LYS A 96 -0.29 7.74 -1.35
C LYS A 96 -1.09 8.96 -1.81
N ALA A 97 -1.57 8.96 -3.05
CA ALA A 97 -2.42 10.03 -3.58
C ALA A 97 -3.75 10.14 -2.83
N ARG A 98 -4.35 9.01 -2.41
CA ARG A 98 -5.54 8.99 -1.55
C ARG A 98 -5.26 9.66 -0.21
N GLN A 99 -4.16 9.31 0.44
CA GLN A 99 -3.77 9.90 1.72
C GLN A 99 -3.55 11.41 1.61
N ALA A 100 -2.84 11.88 0.58
CA ALA A 100 -2.63 13.31 0.33
C ALA A 100 -3.96 14.06 0.16
N ARG A 101 -4.91 13.50 -0.61
CA ARG A 101 -6.25 14.09 -0.78
C ARG A 101 -7.02 14.19 0.54
N LEU A 102 -6.91 13.18 1.41
CA LEU A 102 -7.56 13.21 2.72
C LEU A 102 -6.99 14.31 3.61
N VAL A 103 -5.66 14.46 3.65
CA VAL A 103 -4.99 15.54 4.40
C VAL A 103 -5.47 16.90 3.90
N HIS A 104 -5.43 17.14 2.59
CA HIS A 104 -5.91 18.41 2.01
C HIS A 104 -7.38 18.70 2.34
N ARG A 105 -8.23 17.66 2.34
CA ARG A 105 -9.65 17.79 2.71
C ARG A 105 -9.81 18.18 4.18
N PHE A 106 -9.06 17.54 5.08
CA PHE A 106 -9.07 17.89 6.50
C PHE A 106 -8.58 19.31 6.75
N ASP A 107 -7.50 19.74 6.08
CA ASP A 107 -6.98 21.10 6.20
C ASP A 107 -8.00 22.15 5.70
N ALA A 108 -8.68 21.86 4.59
CA ALA A 108 -9.73 22.73 4.08
C ALA A 108 -10.91 22.85 5.05
N LEU A 109 -11.37 21.72 5.60
CA LEU A 109 -12.44 21.67 6.61
C LEU A 109 -12.04 22.40 7.89
N HIS A 110 -10.79 22.22 8.34
CA HIS A 110 -10.27 22.90 9.53
C HIS A 110 -10.26 24.42 9.34
N ARG A 111 -9.77 24.92 8.19
CA ARG A 111 -9.80 26.35 7.85
C ARG A 111 -11.23 26.91 7.78
N GLN A 112 -12.16 26.17 7.17
CA GLN A 112 -13.55 26.59 7.09
C GLN A 112 -14.19 26.73 8.49
N ARG A 113 -13.88 25.79 9.41
CA ARG A 113 -14.36 25.86 10.80
C ARG A 113 -13.82 27.08 11.54
N ILE A 114 -12.53 27.40 11.40
CA ILE A 114 -11.94 28.60 12.01
C ILE A 114 -12.60 29.87 11.47
N ALA A 115 -12.79 29.96 10.15
CA ALA A 115 -13.46 31.10 9.52
C ALA A 115 -14.91 31.27 10.00
N ALA A 116 -15.66 30.16 10.12
CA ALA A 116 -17.04 30.19 10.64
C ALA A 116 -17.10 30.65 12.10
N ALA A 117 -16.18 30.18 12.95
CA ALA A 117 -16.10 30.59 14.36
C ALA A 117 -15.76 32.09 14.51
N ALA A 118 -14.87 32.62 13.68
CA ALA A 118 -14.53 34.05 13.67
C ALA A 118 -15.73 34.93 13.25
N GLY A 119 -16.55 34.46 12.30
CA GLY A 119 -17.76 35.16 11.85
C GLY A 119 -18.91 35.17 12.88
N GLN A 120 -18.98 34.17 13.77
CA GLN A 120 -20.01 34.10 14.81
C GLN A 120 -19.79 35.05 15.99
N SER A 121 -18.56 35.56 16.19
CA SER A 121 -18.18 36.36 17.36
C SER A 121 -18.54 37.86 17.28
N VAL A 122 -19.03 38.36 16.14
CA VAL A 122 -19.26 39.81 15.94
C VAL A 122 -20.71 40.24 16.29
N ALA A 123 -21.62 39.30 16.52
CA ALA A 123 -23.01 39.60 16.87
C ALA A 123 -23.28 39.47 18.38
N GLY A 124 -22.59 40.27 19.20
CA GLY A 124 -23.01 40.52 20.58
C GLY A 124 -24.12 41.58 20.62
N PRO A 125 -25.12 41.48 21.52
CA PRO A 125 -26.24 42.42 21.55
C PRO A 125 -25.75 43.82 21.95
N VAL A 126 -26.00 44.81 21.10
CA VAL A 126 -25.90 46.23 21.46
C VAL A 126 -27.00 46.51 22.47
N ALA A 127 -26.64 46.62 23.74
CA ALA A 127 -27.53 47.12 24.77
C ALA A 127 -27.79 48.60 24.51
N SER A 128 -29.05 48.95 24.23
CA SER A 128 -29.50 50.34 24.18
C SER A 128 -29.53 50.93 25.59
N PRO A 129 -28.96 52.13 25.82
CA PRO A 129 -29.15 52.82 27.09
C PRO A 129 -30.53 53.49 27.09
N HIS A 130 -31.33 53.17 28.11
CA HIS A 130 -32.59 53.85 28.39
C HIS A 130 -32.32 55.12 29.21
N ALA A 131 -32.98 56.19 28.77
CA ALA A 131 -33.30 57.50 29.39
C ALA A 131 -32.66 57.88 30.73
#